data_AF-A0ABD0TE42-F1
#
_entry.id   AF-A0ABD0TE42-F1
#
_cell.length_a   1.000
_cell.length_b   1.000
_cell.length_c   1.000
_cell.angle_alpha   90.00
_cell.angle_beta   90.00
_cell.angle_gamma   90.00
#
_symmetry.space_group_name_H-M   'P 1'
#
loop_
_entity.id
_entity.type
_entity.pdbx_description
1 polymer ?
#
loop_
_entity_poly.entity_id
_entity_poly.type
_entity_poly.pdbx_seq_one_letter_code
_entity_poly.pdbx_strand_id
1 'polypeptide(L)'
;MKLIGFIVILSVFVVSANAQKPHYDLRDTPFLFLKFVRDHGREYKDSEDVLIHFAAFVTSLVRINKSNELSASAIFDITDFADYTKAEFSKILGVNTTHSKFSYIKVT
;
A
#
# COMPACT_ATOMS: atom_id res chain seq x y z
N MET A 1 -63.93 8.20 -12.09
CA MET A 1 -62.91 7.34 -12.73
C MET A 1 -61.83 8.21 -13.33
N LYS A 2 -60.57 8.02 -12.90
CA LYS A 2 -59.31 8.07 -13.67
C LYS A 2 -58.16 8.34 -12.69
N LEU A 3 -57.68 7.25 -12.07
CA LEU A 3 -56.42 7.21 -11.36
C LEU A 3 -55.32 7.17 -12.43
N ILE A 4 -54.69 8.31 -12.72
CA ILE A 4 -53.53 8.35 -13.63
C ILE A 4 -52.32 8.00 -12.77
N GLY A 5 -51.88 6.76 -12.90
CA GLY A 5 -50.72 6.23 -12.19
C GLY A 5 -49.45 6.98 -12.58
N PHE A 6 -48.84 7.66 -11.63
CA PHE A 6 -47.48 8.18 -11.76
C PHE A 6 -46.51 7.02 -11.55
N ILE A 7 -46.08 6.39 -12.64
CA ILE A 7 -44.90 5.52 -12.64
C ILE A 7 -43.70 6.46 -12.59
N VAL A 8 -43.17 6.70 -11.39
CA VAL A 8 -41.86 7.34 -11.22
C VAL A 8 -40.82 6.27 -11.55
N ILE A 9 -40.28 6.35 -12.77
CA ILE A 9 -39.18 5.50 -13.22
C ILE A 9 -37.94 5.89 -12.40
N LEU A 10 -37.58 5.04 -11.46
CA LEU A 10 -36.35 5.14 -10.68
C LEU A 10 -35.17 4.79 -11.60
N SER A 11 -34.60 5.78 -12.30
CA SER A 11 -33.39 5.59 -13.08
C SER A 11 -32.21 5.39 -12.14
N VAL A 12 -31.82 4.15 -11.89
CA VAL A 12 -30.61 3.82 -11.15
C VAL A 12 -29.42 4.20 -12.04
N PHE A 13 -28.78 5.33 -11.76
CA PHE A 13 -27.45 5.63 -12.27
C PHE A 13 -26.48 4.67 -11.57
N VAL A 14 -26.11 3.58 -12.26
CA VAL A 14 -25.00 2.74 -11.84
C VAL A 14 -23.72 3.53 -12.09
N VAL A 15 -23.25 4.28 -11.09
CA VAL A 15 -21.90 4.85 -11.12
C VAL A 15 -20.93 3.68 -11.00
N SER A 16 -20.35 3.25 -12.12
CA SER A 16 -19.23 2.32 -12.09
C SER A 16 -18.07 3.03 -11.40
N ALA A 17 -17.81 2.70 -10.14
CA ALA A 17 -16.63 3.15 -9.43
C ALA A 17 -15.39 2.52 -10.10
N ASN A 18 -14.88 3.16 -11.15
CA ASN A 18 -13.52 2.92 -11.60
C ASN A 18 -12.62 3.46 -10.50
N ALA A 19 -12.21 2.59 -9.57
CA ALA A 19 -11.24 2.92 -8.54
C ALA A 19 -9.93 3.31 -9.23
N GLN A 20 -9.65 4.60 -9.30
CA GLN A 20 -8.41 5.12 -9.85
C GLN A 20 -7.25 4.62 -8.99
N LYS A 21 -6.20 4.08 -9.61
CA LYS A 21 -5.04 3.59 -8.89
C LYS A 21 -4.29 4.75 -8.26
N PRO A 22 -3.93 4.70 -6.96
CA PRO A 22 -3.18 5.76 -6.34
C PRO A 22 -1.77 5.81 -6.93
N HIS A 23 -1.25 7.04 -7.05
CA HIS A 23 0.15 7.31 -7.36
C HIS A 23 0.65 8.36 -6.37
N TYR A 24 1.64 7.98 -5.56
CA TYR A 24 2.16 8.78 -4.47
C TYR A 24 3.33 9.65 -4.92
N ASP A 25 3.25 10.95 -4.67
CA ASP A 25 4.40 11.83 -4.85
C ASP A 25 5.39 11.61 -3.69
N LEU A 26 6.63 11.23 -4.03
CA LEU A 26 7.66 10.97 -3.02
C LEU A 26 8.06 12.25 -2.26
N ARG A 27 7.77 13.45 -2.79
CA ARG A 27 7.96 14.71 -2.08
C ARG A 27 7.02 14.86 -0.88
N ASP A 28 5.87 14.20 -0.92
CA ASP A 28 4.88 14.22 0.16
C ASP A 28 5.13 13.13 1.20
N THR A 29 6.19 12.31 1.04
CA THR A 29 6.46 11.16 1.92
C THR A 29 6.50 11.50 3.41
N PRO A 30 7.11 12.61 3.87
CA PRO A 30 7.07 12.98 5.29
C PRO A 30 5.64 13.13 5.82
N PHE A 31 4.76 13.78 5.05
CA PHE A 31 3.36 13.96 5.43
C PHE A 31 2.58 12.63 5.37
N LEU A 32 2.78 11.85 4.32
CA LEU A 32 2.16 10.52 4.17
C LEU A 32 2.56 9.58 5.30
N PHE A 33 3.82 9.62 5.74
CA PHE A 33 4.29 8.81 6.85
C PHE A 33 3.65 9.24 8.17
N LEU A 34 3.60 10.55 8.47
CA LEU A 34 2.91 11.03 9.67
C LEU A 34 1.42 10.67 9.68
N LYS A 35 0.76 10.74 8.51
CA LYS A 35 -0.61 10.26 8.34
C LYS A 35 -0.71 8.75 8.60
N PHE A 36 0.19 7.96 8.03
CA PHE A 36 0.25 6.51 8.24
C PHE A 36 0.43 6.15 9.72
N VAL A 37 1.39 6.78 10.41
CA VAL A 37 1.66 6.56 11.84
C VAL A 37 0.40 6.80 12.67
N ARG A 38 -0.31 7.90 12.42
CA ARG A 38 -1.56 8.22 13.12
C ARG A 38 -2.68 7.23 12.76
N ASP A 39 -2.91 7.00 11.48
CA ASP A 39 -4.07 6.24 11.01
C ASP A 39 -3.96 4.75 11.34
N HIS A 40 -2.74 4.23 11.44
CA HIS A 40 -2.45 2.83 11.78
C HIS A 40 -1.95 2.65 13.22
N GLY A 41 -1.98 3.71 14.05
CA GLY A 41 -1.58 3.66 15.46
C GLY A 41 -0.17 3.12 15.68
N ARG A 42 0.79 3.53 14.83
CA ARG A 42 2.17 3.04 14.91
C ARG A 42 2.88 3.70 16.08
N GLU A 43 3.59 2.88 16.85
CA GLU A 43 4.48 3.31 17.92
C GLU A 43 5.87 2.74 17.65
N TYR A 44 6.89 3.59 17.76
CA TYR A 44 8.28 3.22 17.52
C TYR A 44 9.09 3.42 18.80
N LYS A 45 10.09 2.57 19.00
CA LYS A 45 10.86 2.52 20.25
C LYS A 45 11.65 3.80 20.52
N ASP A 46 12.27 4.34 19.47
CA ASP A 46 13.15 5.52 19.54
C ASP A 46 13.30 6.16 18.15
N SER A 47 14.09 7.23 18.06
CA SER A 47 14.30 7.94 16.80
C SER A 47 15.00 7.11 15.73
N GLU A 48 15.84 6.15 16.10
CA GLU A 48 16.52 5.27 15.13
C GLU A 48 15.50 4.32 14.50
N ASP A 49 14.59 3.77 15.31
CA ASP A 49 13.48 2.94 14.87
C ASP A 49 12.53 3.69 13.92
N VAL A 50 12.21 4.96 14.24
CA VAL A 50 11.45 5.84 13.34
C VAL A 50 12.12 5.97 11.98
N LEU A 51 13.44 6.18 11.93
CA LEU A 51 14.18 6.34 10.67
C LEU A 51 14.18 5.04 9.84
N ILE A 52 14.32 3.89 10.49
CA ILE A 52 14.27 2.57 9.85
C ILE A 52 12.91 2.35 9.20
N HIS A 53 11.83 2.59 9.94
CA HIS A 53 10.46 2.42 9.43
C HIS A 53 10.07 3.48 8.40
N PHE A 54 10.56 4.72 8.52
CA PHE A 54 10.39 5.74 7.49
C PHE A 54 11.03 5.32 6.16
N ALA A 55 12.26 4.79 6.19
CA ALA A 55 12.94 4.29 5.00
C ALA A 55 12.22 3.09 4.36
N ALA A 56 11.69 2.18 5.18
CA ALA A 56 10.87 1.07 4.72
C ALA A 56 9.55 1.57 4.07
N PHE A 57 8.91 2.57 4.67
CA PHE A 57 7.71 3.21 4.13
C PHE A 57 7.95 3.86 2.76
N VAL A 58 9.03 4.64 2.60
CA VAL A 58 9.44 5.21 1.31
C VAL A 58 9.58 4.10 0.25
N THR A 59 10.24 3.00 0.61
CA THR A 59 10.44 1.84 -0.27
C THR A 59 9.11 1.22 -0.70
N SER A 60 8.14 1.14 0.22
CA SER A 60 6.78 0.68 -0.10
C SER A 60 6.05 1.62 -1.06
N LEU A 61 6.13 2.94 -0.91
CA LEU A 61 5.50 3.89 -1.84
C LEU A 61 6.02 3.71 -3.27
N VAL A 62 7.35 3.59 -3.43
CA VAL A 62 7.97 3.32 -4.74
C VAL A 62 7.43 2.03 -5.34
N ARG A 63 7.34 0.97 -4.54
CA ARG A 63 6.80 -0.32 -4.98
C ARG A 63 5.32 -0.24 -5.35
N ILE A 64 4.52 0.48 -4.57
CA ILE A 64 3.09 0.68 -4.84
C ILE A 64 2.90 1.39 -6.18
N ASN A 65 3.57 2.53 -6.39
CA ASN A 65 3.50 3.28 -7.64
C ASN A 65 3.86 2.40 -8.84
N LYS A 66 5.01 1.72 -8.78
CA LYS A 66 5.46 0.82 -9.85
C LYS A 66 4.47 -0.33 -10.09
N SER A 67 3.92 -0.91 -9.03
CA SER A 67 2.96 -2.02 -9.16
C SER A 67 1.63 -1.55 -9.77
N ASN A 68 1.19 -0.34 -9.44
CA ASN A 68 0.00 0.27 -10.03
C ASN A 68 0.18 0.67 -11.50
N GLU A 69 1.38 1.10 -11.90
CA GLU A 69 1.72 1.34 -13.30
C GLU A 69 1.75 0.06 -14.14
N LEU A 70 2.27 -1.04 -13.58
CA LEU A 70 2.49 -2.29 -14.32
C LEU A 70 1.30 -3.25 -14.30
N SER A 71 0.50 -3.23 -13.24
CA SER A 71 -0.62 -4.17 -13.11
C SER A 71 -1.82 -3.68 -13.92
N ALA A 72 -2.48 -4.57 -14.66
CA ALA A 72 -3.76 -4.26 -15.31
C ALA A 72 -4.96 -4.55 -14.40
N SER A 73 -4.85 -5.54 -13.49
CA SER A 73 -5.98 -6.13 -12.78
C SER A 73 -5.99 -5.89 -11.26
N ALA A 74 -4.90 -5.38 -10.69
CA ALA A 74 -4.80 -5.11 -9.25
C ALA A 74 -4.56 -3.63 -8.97
N ILE A 75 -5.02 -3.20 -7.79
CA ILE A 75 -4.75 -1.89 -7.20
C ILE A 75 -3.97 -2.13 -5.92
N PHE A 76 -2.85 -1.44 -5.79
CA PHE A 76 -1.98 -1.47 -4.62
C PHE A 76 -2.08 -0.14 -3.88
N ASP A 77 -2.04 -0.20 -2.56
CA ASP A 77 -2.22 0.98 -1.71
C ASP A 77 -1.40 0.88 -0.41
N ILE A 78 -1.35 1.96 0.36
CA ILE A 78 -0.80 1.98 1.72
C ILE A 78 -1.69 1.09 2.60
N THR A 79 -1.06 0.21 3.37
CA THR A 79 -1.71 -0.75 4.29
C THR A 79 -0.96 -0.75 5.61
N ASP A 80 -1.44 -1.51 6.60
CA ASP A 80 -0.76 -1.71 7.90
C ASP A 80 0.70 -2.20 7.78
N PHE A 81 1.06 -2.76 6.62
CA PHE A 81 2.39 -3.32 6.35
C PHE A 81 3.30 -2.37 5.56
N ALA A 82 2.89 -1.12 5.35
CA ALA A 82 3.60 -0.19 4.49
C ALA A 82 5.00 0.17 5.02
N ASP A 83 5.21 0.18 6.34
CA ASP A 83 6.50 0.49 6.97
C ASP A 83 7.30 -0.77 7.38
N TYR A 84 6.87 -1.98 7.03
CA TYR A 84 7.56 -3.19 7.45
C TYR A 84 8.92 -3.32 6.77
N THR A 85 9.93 -3.55 7.59
CA THR A 85 11.27 -3.93 7.12
C THR A 85 11.23 -5.33 6.49
N LYS A 86 12.26 -5.63 5.70
CA LYS A 86 12.41 -6.97 5.12
C LYS A 86 12.46 -8.07 6.18
N ALA A 87 13.11 -7.81 7.31
CA ALA A 87 13.22 -8.78 8.41
C ALA A 87 11.86 -9.07 9.05
N GLU A 88 11.03 -8.04 9.26
CA GLU A 88 9.68 -8.19 9.80
C GLU A 88 8.75 -8.93 8.85
N PHE A 89 8.79 -8.59 7.56
CA PHE A 89 8.07 -9.33 6.53
C PHE A 89 8.48 -10.81 6.52
N SER A 90 9.78 -11.11 6.56
CA SER A 90 10.27 -12.49 6.61
C SER A 90 9.78 -13.25 7.84
N LYS A 91 9.75 -12.60 9.01
CA LYS A 91 9.24 -13.18 10.25
C LYS A 91 7.76 -13.58 10.14
N ILE A 92 6.95 -12.74 9.50
CA ILE A 92 5.50 -12.97 9.36
C ILE A 92 5.19 -14.04 8.30
N LEU A 93 5.99 -14.08 7.23
CA LEU A 93 5.86 -15.10 6.20
C LEU A 93 6.44 -16.47 6.62
N GLY A 94 7.07 -16.55 7.81
CA GLY A 94 7.74 -17.77 8.27
C GLY A 94 8.97 -18.16 7.45
N VAL A 95 9.55 -17.20 6.71
CA VAL A 95 10.73 -17.44 5.86
C VAL A 95 11.99 -17.21 6.70
N ASN A 96 12.67 -18.29 7.10
CA ASN A 96 13.96 -18.22 7.76
C ASN A 96 15.06 -17.80 6.75
N THR A 97 15.43 -16.53 6.74
CA THR A 97 16.54 -16.02 5.91
C THR A 97 17.93 -16.37 6.47
N THR A 98 18.01 -17.07 7.61
CA THR A 98 19.26 -17.39 8.32
C THR A 98 20.18 -18.39 7.59
N HIS A 99 19.78 -18.91 6.43
CA HIS A 99 20.58 -19.90 5.68
C HIS A 99 20.84 -19.60 4.19
N SER A 100 20.66 -18.38 3.68
CA SER A 100 21.15 -18.05 2.32
C SER A 100 22.59 -17.53 2.30
N LYS A 101 23.52 -18.29 2.89
CA LYS A 101 24.95 -18.26 2.51
C LYS A 101 25.17 -19.26 1.36
N PHE A 102 24.52 -19.01 0.23
CA PHE A 102 24.82 -19.61 -1.08
C PHE A 102 24.78 -18.44 -2.06
N SER A 103 25.78 -18.13 -2.86
CA SER A 103 27.07 -18.73 -3.14
C SER A 103 27.81 -17.65 -3.93
N TYR A 104 29.12 -17.53 -3.75
CA TYR A 104 29.98 -16.86 -4.71
C TYR A 104 29.75 -17.48 -6.09
N ILE A 105 28.95 -16.83 -6.93
CA ILE A 105 29.07 -17.01 -8.37
C ILE A 105 30.12 -15.99 -8.77
N LYS A 106 31.37 -16.46 -8.89
CA LYS A 106 32.34 -15.83 -9.78
C LYS A 106 31.64 -15.66 -11.13
N VAL A 107 31.32 -14.42 -11.48
CA VAL A 107 31.12 -14.09 -12.89
C VAL A 107 32.52 -13.95 -13.46
N THR A 108 32.75 -14.73 -14.51
CA THR A 108 34.01 -14.92 -15.24
C THR A 108 34.54 -13.62 -15.80
#